data_AF-K2C5E8-F1
#
_entry.id   AF-K2C5E8-F1
#
_cell.length_a   1.000
_cell.length_b   1.000
_cell.length_c   1.000
_cell.angle_alpha   90.00
_cell.angle_beta   90.00
_cell.angle_gamma   90.00
#
_symmetry.space_group_name_H-M   'P 1'
#
loop_
_entity.id
_entity.type
_entity.pdbx_description
1 polymer ?
#
loop_
_entity_poly.entity_id
_entity_poly.type
_entity_poly.pdbx_seq_one_letter_code
_entity_poly.pdbx_strand_id
1 'polypeptide(L)'
;MYQENVLFAFMLTLFAGLATGIGSLLAFFSKSTNKRFLAVALGFSAGVMIYVSMIEIFFKAKDSLVGSMGETKGYVATTVAFFCGMLLIALIDKFVPDFENPHEAHEVAELNQCPEKTAAKEPSTAALHRMGIFSA
;
A
#
# COMPACT_ATOMS: atom_id res chain seq x y z
N MET A 1 13.72 -20.20 26.52
CA MET A 1 14.11 -19.94 25.12
C MET A 1 13.32 -18.80 24.44
N TYR A 2 12.13 -18.39 24.91
CA TYR A 2 11.39 -17.25 24.32
C TYR A 2 11.62 -15.88 24.99
N GLN A 3 12.08 -15.82 26.25
CA GLN A 3 12.23 -14.56 26.99
C GLN A 3 13.44 -13.71 26.56
N GLU A 4 14.51 -14.30 26.02
CA GLU A 4 15.76 -13.57 25.73
C GLU A 4 15.70 -12.62 24.53
N ASN A 5 14.72 -12.79 23.63
CA ASN A 5 14.67 -12.04 22.38
C ASN A 5 13.54 -10.99 22.31
N VAL A 6 12.69 -10.89 23.33
CA VAL A 6 11.55 -9.96 23.31
C VAL A 6 12.03 -8.51 23.27
N LEU A 7 13.00 -8.15 24.12
CA LEU A 7 13.55 -6.80 24.14
C LEU A 7 14.23 -6.46 22.80
N PHE A 8 14.96 -7.41 22.22
CA PHE A 8 15.63 -7.21 20.94
C PHE A 8 14.64 -7.05 19.77
N ALA A 9 13.67 -7.94 19.64
CA ALA A 9 12.62 -7.84 18.63
C ALA A 9 11.77 -6.56 18.80
N PHE A 10 11.51 -6.16 20.05
CA PHE A 10 10.83 -4.90 20.37
C PHE A 10 11.65 -3.69 19.93
N MET A 11 12.95 -3.65 20.22
CA MET A 11 13.82 -2.57 19.76
C MET A 11 13.88 -2.50 18.24
N LEU A 12 14.03 -3.63 17.55
CA LEU A 12 14.03 -3.67 16.08
C LEU A 12 12.71 -3.14 15.47
N THR A 13 11.57 -3.58 16.01
CA THR A 13 10.25 -3.11 15.54
C THR A 13 9.99 -1.64 15.88
N LEU A 14 10.45 -1.18 17.04
CA LEU A 14 10.41 0.23 17.44
C LEU A 14 11.24 1.09 16.48
N PHE A 15 12.47 0.70 16.16
CA PHE A 15 13.31 1.43 15.20
C PHE A 15 12.70 1.45 13.81
N ALA A 16 12.12 0.33 13.34
CA ALA A 16 11.41 0.30 12.07
C ALA A 16 10.21 1.27 12.05
N GLY A 17 9.41 1.30 13.12
CA GLY A 17 8.29 2.24 13.24
C GLY A 17 8.74 3.71 13.33
N LEU A 18 9.81 3.99 14.09
CA LEU A 18 10.40 5.34 14.16
C LEU A 18 10.95 5.80 12.82
N ALA A 19 11.52 4.90 12.00
CA ALA A 19 11.96 5.25 10.65
C ALA A 19 10.78 5.72 9.76
N THR A 20 9.62 5.06 9.85
CA THR A 20 8.38 5.52 9.18
C THR A 20 7.94 6.89 9.72
N GLY A 21 7.98 7.09 11.04
CA GLY A 21 7.64 8.37 11.68
C GLY A 21 8.57 9.52 11.30
N ILE A 22 9.88 9.25 11.17
CA ILE A 22 10.84 10.24 10.67
C ILE A 22 10.56 10.55 9.20
N GLY A 23 10.29 9.53 8.38
CA GLY A 23 9.91 9.70 6.98
C GLY A 23 8.67 10.57 6.80
N SER A 24 7.63 10.37 7.62
CA SER A 24 6.42 11.19 7.58
C SER A 24 6.67 12.62 8.09
N LEU A 25 7.48 12.81 9.13
CA LEU A 25 7.86 14.14 9.61
C LEU A 25 8.59 14.94 8.54
N LEU A 26 9.55 14.33 7.83
CA LEU A 26 10.26 14.96 6.71
C LEU A 26 9.30 15.36 5.58
N ALA A 27 8.24 14.58 5.33
CA ALA A 27 7.23 14.91 4.34
C ALA A 27 6.48 16.22 4.67
N PHE A 28 6.21 16.53 5.95
CA PHE A 28 5.57 17.78 6.37
C PHE A 28 6.44 19.02 6.14
N PHE A 29 7.76 18.90 6.22
CA PHE A 29 8.68 20.01 5.95
C PHE A 29 8.96 20.20 4.45
N SER A 30 8.62 19.22 3.60
CA SER A 30 8.83 19.27 2.17
C SER A 30 7.76 20.14 1.50
N LYS A 31 8.04 21.45 1.38
CA LYS A 31 7.12 22.44 0.77
C LYS A 31 6.80 22.21 -0.71
N SER A 32 7.52 21.32 -1.41
CA SER A 32 7.21 20.96 -2.79
C SER A 32 7.45 19.47 -3.04
N THR A 33 6.40 18.76 -3.45
CA THR A 33 6.52 17.36 -3.86
C THR A 33 7.20 17.30 -5.22
N ASN A 34 8.52 17.13 -5.24
CA ASN A 34 9.23 16.85 -6.48
C ASN A 34 8.87 15.44 -6.94
N LYS A 35 7.99 15.34 -7.95
CA LYS A 35 7.53 14.07 -8.53
C LYS A 35 8.67 13.12 -8.90
N ARG A 36 9.84 13.65 -9.31
CA ARG A 36 11.03 12.82 -9.61
C ARG A 36 11.61 12.17 -8.36
N PHE A 37 11.73 12.94 -7.27
CA PHE A 37 12.20 12.40 -6.00
C PHE A 37 11.22 11.37 -5.44
N LEU A 38 9.91 11.66 -5.51
CA LEU A 38 8.88 10.73 -5.05
C LEU A 38 8.90 9.42 -5.85
N ALA A 39 9.02 9.48 -7.17
CA ALA A 39 9.13 8.28 -8.01
C ALA A 39 10.37 7.44 -7.68
N VAL A 40 11.53 8.08 -7.43
CA VAL A 40 12.75 7.38 -7.01
C VAL A 40 12.58 6.75 -5.62
N ALA A 41 11.98 7.46 -4.66
CA ALA A 41 11.75 6.95 -3.32
C ALA A 41 10.77 5.76 -3.30
N LEU A 42 9.65 5.85 -4.03
CA LEU A 42 8.67 4.77 -4.19
C LEU A 42 9.27 3.57 -4.91
N GLY A 43 10.04 3.79 -5.98
CA GLY A 43 10.74 2.73 -6.70
C GLY A 43 11.79 2.02 -5.84
N PHE A 44 12.55 2.78 -5.04
CA PHE A 44 13.50 2.22 -4.08
C PHE A 44 12.80 1.36 -3.02
N SER A 45 11.70 1.86 -2.44
CA SER A 45 10.90 1.11 -1.46
C SER A 45 10.33 -0.18 -2.04
N ALA A 46 9.74 -0.11 -3.24
CA ALA A 46 9.23 -1.28 -3.94
C ALA A 46 10.34 -2.30 -4.22
N GLY A 47 11.51 -1.86 -4.66
CA GLY A 47 12.67 -2.73 -4.91
C GLY A 47 13.15 -3.48 -3.66
N VAL A 48 13.30 -2.76 -2.53
CA VAL A 48 13.69 -3.38 -1.25
C VAL A 48 12.66 -4.42 -0.82
N MET A 49 11.36 -4.12 -0.91
CA MET A 49 10.31 -5.05 -0.51
C MET A 49 10.23 -6.28 -1.42
N ILE A 50 10.47 -6.15 -2.72
CA ILE A 50 10.56 -7.29 -3.64
C ILE A 50 11.74 -8.18 -3.28
N TYR A 51 12.92 -7.61 -3.01
CA TYR A 51 14.11 -8.36 -2.60
C TYR A 51 13.86 -9.16 -1.31
N VAL A 52 13.39 -8.48 -0.26
CA VAL A 52 13.10 -9.12 1.04
C VAL A 52 12.07 -10.24 0.87
N SER A 53 11.01 -10.01 0.09
CA SER A 53 9.95 -11.00 -0.12
C SER A 53 10.44 -12.22 -0.89
N MET A 54 11.15 -12.02 -2.01
CA MET A 54 11.54 -13.09 -2.94
C MET A 54 12.79 -13.84 -2.51
N ILE A 55 13.78 -13.15 -1.94
CA ILE A 55 15.09 -13.73 -1.66
C ILE A 55 15.20 -14.16 -0.21
N GLU A 56 14.60 -13.43 0.74
CA GLU A 56 14.69 -13.80 2.15
C GLU A 56 13.49 -14.61 2.62
N ILE A 57 12.28 -14.06 2.50
CA ILE A 57 11.08 -14.66 3.11
C ILE A 57 10.67 -15.93 2.36
N PHE A 58 10.63 -15.90 1.02
CA PHE A 58 10.22 -17.05 0.22
C PHE A 58 11.12 -18.28 0.44
N PHE A 59 12.44 -18.09 0.49
CA PHE A 59 13.38 -19.19 0.73
C PHE A 59 13.28 -19.73 2.16
N LYS A 60 13.16 -18.87 3.17
CA LYS A 60 12.92 -19.31 4.56
C LYS A 60 11.62 -20.13 4.68
N ALA A 61 10.55 -19.68 4.01
CA ALA A 61 9.29 -20.42 3.95
C ALA A 61 9.45 -21.78 3.26
N LYS A 62 10.14 -21.80 2.10
CA LYS A 62 10.45 -23.03 1.36
C LYS A 62 11.23 -24.02 2.21
N ASP A 63 12.29 -23.58 2.87
CA ASP A 63 13.13 -24.47 3.70
C ASP A 63 12.34 -25.06 4.87
N SER A 64 11.47 -24.25 5.50
CA SER A 64 10.59 -24.71 6.57
C SER A 64 9.54 -25.74 6.09
N LEU A 65 8.92 -25.51 4.93
CA LEU A 65 7.92 -26.41 4.37
C LEU A 65 8.52 -27.68 3.77
N VAL A 66 9.69 -27.59 3.13
CA VAL A 66 10.42 -28.75 2.62
C VAL A 66 10.87 -29.65 3.76
N GLY A 67 11.36 -29.07 4.86
CA GLY A 67 11.77 -29.83 6.05
C GLY A 67 10.64 -30.63 6.70
N SER A 68 9.38 -30.24 6.50
CA SER A 68 8.21 -30.90 7.08
C SER A 68 7.43 -31.78 6.10
N MET A 69 7.34 -31.41 4.82
CA MET A 69 6.48 -32.06 3.82
C MET A 69 7.25 -32.79 2.71
N GLY A 70 8.60 -32.70 2.70
CA GLY A 70 9.48 -33.23 1.64
C GLY A 70 9.70 -32.24 0.49
N GLU A 71 10.71 -32.49 -0.35
CA GLU A 71 11.19 -31.52 -1.35
C GLU A 71 10.11 -31.06 -2.33
N THR A 72 9.45 -32.00 -3.03
CA THR A 72 8.47 -31.65 -4.07
C THR A 72 7.22 -31.01 -3.49
N LYS A 73 6.65 -31.59 -2.42
CA LYS A 73 5.41 -31.09 -1.81
C LYS A 73 5.63 -29.77 -1.07
N GLY A 74 6.76 -29.62 -0.37
CA GLY A 74 7.10 -28.38 0.33
C GLY A 74 7.30 -27.21 -0.64
N TYR A 75 7.95 -27.43 -1.78
CA TYR A 75 8.09 -26.40 -2.81
C TYR A 75 6.74 -25.98 -3.38
N VAL A 76 5.89 -26.94 -3.76
CA VAL A 76 4.55 -26.66 -4.29
C VAL A 76 3.69 -25.92 -3.26
N ALA A 77 3.68 -26.38 -2.01
CA ALA A 77 2.93 -25.74 -0.94
C ALA A 77 3.39 -24.31 -0.66
N THR A 78 4.69 -24.04 -0.73
CA THR A 78 5.25 -22.68 -0.55
C THR A 78 4.78 -21.74 -1.66
N THR A 79 4.86 -22.19 -2.91
CA THR A 79 4.41 -21.40 -4.07
C THR A 79 2.90 -21.14 -4.02
N VAL A 80 2.09 -22.16 -3.71
CA VAL A 80 0.64 -22.00 -3.57
C VAL A 80 0.29 -21.04 -2.43
N ALA A 81 0.97 -21.13 -1.29
CA ALA A 81 0.76 -20.22 -0.16
C ALA A 81 1.13 -18.77 -0.53
N PHE A 82 2.20 -18.55 -1.29
CA PHE A 82 2.60 -17.23 -1.77
C PHE A 82 1.52 -16.59 -2.66
N PHE A 83 1.03 -17.30 -3.67
CA PHE A 83 -0.04 -16.79 -4.53
C PHE A 83 -1.38 -16.65 -3.81
N CYS A 84 -1.68 -17.54 -2.86
CA CYS A 84 -2.86 -17.40 -2.01
C CYS A 84 -2.78 -16.12 -1.17
N GLY A 85 -1.62 -15.80 -0.60
CA GLY A 85 -1.39 -14.54 0.11
C GLY A 85 -1.55 -13.31 -0.79
N MET A 86 -1.05 -13.37 -2.02
CA MET A 86 -1.26 -12.31 -3.02
C MET A 86 -2.74 -12.11 -3.35
N LEU A 87 -3.48 -13.20 -3.57
CA LEU A 87 -4.92 -13.17 -3.84
C LEU A 87 -5.68 -12.60 -2.62
N LEU A 88 -5.29 -13.00 -1.41
CA LEU A 88 -5.88 -12.48 -0.17
C LEU A 88 -5.68 -10.96 -0.07
N ILE A 89 -4.49 -10.44 -0.34
CA ILE A 89 -4.25 -8.99 -0.32
C ILE A 89 -5.07 -8.29 -1.40
N ALA A 90 -5.14 -8.84 -2.62
CA ALA A 90 -5.96 -8.28 -3.69
C ALA A 90 -7.47 -8.28 -3.35
N LEU A 91 -7.92 -9.31 -2.62
CA LEU A 91 -9.29 -9.39 -2.12
C LEU A 91 -9.53 -8.32 -1.05
N ILE A 92 -8.60 -8.14 -0.11
CA ILE A 92 -8.66 -7.09 0.92
C ILE A 92 -8.75 -5.72 0.23
N ASP A 93 -7.89 -5.45 -0.75
CA ASP A 93 -7.87 -4.19 -1.51
C ASP A 93 -9.23 -3.93 -2.20
N LYS A 94 -9.83 -4.96 -2.81
CA LYS A 94 -11.17 -4.85 -3.41
C LYS A 94 -12.29 -4.55 -2.39
N PHE A 95 -12.13 -4.96 -1.13
CA PHE A 95 -13.10 -4.68 -0.08
C PHE A 95 -12.91 -3.30 0.57
N VAL A 96 -11.78 -2.64 0.33
CA VAL A 96 -11.55 -1.25 0.74
C VAL A 96 -12.30 -0.34 -0.25
N PRO A 97 -13.33 0.41 0.20
CA PRO A 97 -14.16 1.21 -0.70
C PRO A 97 -13.38 2.33 -1.40
N ASP A 98 -13.71 2.58 -2.67
CA ASP A 98 -12.96 3.46 -3.59
C ASP A 98 -12.82 4.94 -3.18
N PHE A 99 -13.48 5.39 -2.12
CA PHE A 99 -13.41 6.77 -1.63
C PHE A 99 -12.09 7.12 -0.90
N GLU A 100 -11.29 6.10 -0.56
CA GLU A 100 -9.96 6.18 0.07
C GLU A 100 -8.87 5.50 -0.78
N ASN A 101 -9.16 5.14 -2.03
CA ASN A 101 -8.29 4.30 -2.85
C ASN A 101 -7.12 5.11 -3.45
N PRO A 102 -5.87 4.97 -2.93
CA PRO A 102 -4.71 5.77 -3.37
C PRO A 102 -4.13 5.27 -4.71
N HIS A 103 -4.71 4.21 -5.29
CA HIS A 103 -4.30 3.65 -6.58
C HIS A 103 -4.84 4.41 -7.79
N GLU A 104 -5.77 5.36 -7.61
CA GLU A 104 -5.84 6.50 -8.50
C GLU A 104 -4.81 7.52 -8.03
N ALA A 105 -3.82 7.80 -8.87
CA ALA A 105 -2.85 8.87 -8.66
C ALA A 105 -3.59 10.22 -8.66
N HIS A 106 -4.18 10.58 -7.51
CA HIS A 106 -4.60 11.94 -7.26
C HIS A 106 -3.34 12.78 -7.30
N GLU A 107 -3.20 13.59 -8.35
CA GLU A 107 -2.09 14.50 -8.45
C GLU A 107 -2.08 15.38 -7.21
N VAL A 108 -0.95 15.38 -6.49
CA VAL A 108 -0.61 16.36 -5.44
C VAL A 108 -0.71 17.83 -5.92
N ALA A 109 -1.01 18.07 -7.20
CA ALA A 109 -1.39 19.37 -7.76
C ALA A 109 -2.75 19.87 -7.24
N GLU A 110 -3.64 18.99 -6.77
CA GLU A 110 -4.99 19.37 -6.29
C GLU A 110 -4.98 19.93 -4.84
N LEU A 111 -3.93 19.69 -4.05
CA LEU A 111 -3.86 20.13 -2.64
C LEU A 111 -3.44 21.60 -2.44
N ASN A 112 -2.98 22.31 -3.46
CA ASN A 112 -2.56 23.71 -3.34
C ASN A 112 -3.64 24.73 -3.76
N GLN A 113 -4.86 24.29 -4.08
CA GLN A 113 -5.95 25.18 -4.45
C GLN A 113 -6.96 25.30 -3.30
N CYS A 114 -6.64 26.16 -2.32
CA CYS A 114 -7.69 26.80 -1.53
C CYS A 114 -8.51 27.76 -2.45
N PRO A 115 -9.80 27.94 -2.16
CA PRO A 115 -10.86 27.87 -3.16
C PRO A 115 -11.03 29.17 -3.93
N GLU A 116 -10.85 29.11 -5.25
CA GLU A 116 -11.38 30.16 -6.14
C GLU A 116 -12.19 29.50 -7.26
N LYS A 117 -13.51 29.63 -7.12
CA LYS A 117 -14.52 29.64 -8.18
C LYS A 117 -14.50 28.47 -9.19
N THR A 118 -15.54 27.65 -9.07
CA THR A 118 -16.52 27.41 -10.14
C THR A 118 -15.99 27.18 -11.56
N ALA A 119 -16.17 25.92 -12.03
CA ALA A 119 -16.49 25.44 -13.39
C ALA A 119 -15.51 24.34 -13.85
N ALA A 120 -15.90 23.21 -14.43
CA ALA A 120 -17.20 22.62 -14.73
C ALA A 120 -16.94 21.16 -15.16
N LYS A 121 -17.56 20.19 -14.49
CA LYS A 121 -17.94 18.93 -15.15
C LYS A 121 -19.46 18.98 -15.20
N GLU A 122 -19.99 19.29 -16.38
CA GLU A 122 -21.42 19.50 -16.56
C GLU A 122 -22.21 18.29 -15.99
N PRO A 123 -23.15 18.51 -15.06
CA PRO A 123 -24.10 17.48 -14.71
C PRO A 123 -25.00 17.26 -15.93
N SER A 124 -25.11 16.01 -16.36
CA SER A 124 -26.04 15.57 -17.41
C SER A 124 -27.41 16.25 -17.22
N THR A 125 -27.78 17.09 -18.18
CA THR A 125 -29.02 17.90 -18.23
C THR A 125 -30.30 17.05 -18.13
N ALA A 126 -30.19 15.73 -18.33
CA ALA A 126 -31.29 14.77 -18.13
C ALA A 126 -31.67 14.57 -16.65
N ALA A 127 -30.73 14.73 -15.71
CA ALA A 127 -31.01 14.62 -14.27
C ALA A 127 -31.67 15.89 -13.72
N LEU A 128 -31.29 17.06 -14.24
CA LEU A 128 -31.84 18.35 -13.83
C LEU A 128 -33.29 18.55 -14.26
N HIS A 129 -33.70 18.04 -15.43
CA HIS A 129 -35.08 18.19 -15.91
C HIS A 129 -36.10 17.35 -15.11
N ARG A 130 -35.65 16.42 -14.25
CA ARG A 130 -36.54 15.58 -13.43
C ARG A 130 -36.88 16.16 -12.07
N MET A 131 -36.12 17.14 -11.56
CA MET A 131 -36.41 17.79 -10.28
C MET A 131 -37.48 18.90 -10.39
N GLY A 132 -37.71 19.46 -11.58
CA GLY A 132 -38.69 20.53 -11.78
C GLY A 132 -40.16 20.08 -11.85
N ILE A 133 -40.42 18.78 -12.05
CA ILE A 133 -41.79 18.24 -12.23
C ILE A 133 -42.42 17.80 -10.89
N PHE A 134 -41.63 17.69 -9.81
CA PHE A 134 -42.12 17.20 -8.50
C PHE A 134 -42.35 18.29 -7.45
N SER A 135 -42.22 19.57 -7.80
CA SER A 135 -42.40 20.69 -6.88
C SER A 135 -43.44 21.72 -7.34
N ALA A 136 -44.42 21.31 -8.13
CA ALA A 136 -45.62 22.10 -8.45
C ALA A 136 -46.88 21.25 -8.23
#